data_AF-A0A6C0FD90-F1
#
_entry.id   AF-A0A6C0FD90-F1
#
_cell.length_a   1.000
_cell.length_b   1.000
_cell.length_c   1.000
_cell.angle_alpha   90.00
_cell.angle_beta   90.00
_cell.angle_gamma   90.00
#
_symmetry.space_group_name_H-M   'P 1'
#
loop_
_entity.id
_entity.type
_entity.pdbx_description
1 polymer ?
#
loop_
_entity_poly.entity_id
_entity_poly.type
_entity_poly.pdbx_seq_one_letter_code
_entity_poly.pdbx_strand_id
1 'polypeptide(L)'
;MTSLIENNFLENFRNELANFPYKYIYVSIGSKFNQEYIQINGVSEKTNANVQVLPKFLKKNEQLIIMIDRISSEESRLDHINYINERVKESSRCIIINTYVNAIFIDGFFDILLPKLFDHYISPNNFVIATFLKFINAPNELERNSEIIIQKSIYNYLKLFQDEIYINCFYEWFGYQKILYNYLYNYHMLKKYQISSNHLYEIETIINRLSGGTSTMVLQNQDIINILDIMIPLTIKKSEEDKYVESIYSYLIKKKRLLYI
;
A
#
# COMPACT_ATOMS: atom_id res chain seq x y z
N MET A 1 15.38 14.00 7.44
CA MET A 1 14.17 13.17 7.64
C MET A 1 13.95 12.21 6.48
N THR A 2 14.06 12.70 5.23
CA THR A 2 14.04 11.84 4.03
C THR A 2 15.45 11.57 3.51
N SER A 3 15.74 10.36 3.03
CA SER A 3 16.94 10.01 2.26
C SER A 3 16.57 9.55 0.86
N LEU A 4 17.49 9.72 -0.08
CA LEU A 4 17.37 9.25 -1.46
C LEU A 4 18.51 8.28 -1.76
N ILE A 5 18.17 7.08 -2.24
CA ILE A 5 19.10 6.02 -2.63
C ILE A 5 18.93 5.76 -4.13
N GLU A 6 20.01 5.87 -4.91
CA GLU A 6 19.98 5.63 -6.36
C GLU A 6 20.98 4.55 -6.80
N ASN A 7 22.21 4.61 -6.26
CA ASN A 7 23.31 3.68 -6.55
C ASN A 7 23.66 2.86 -5.30
N ASN A 8 24.36 1.73 -5.48
CA ASN A 8 24.79 0.83 -4.39
C ASN A 8 23.65 0.57 -3.39
N PHE A 9 22.46 0.31 -3.92
CA PHE A 9 21.22 0.29 -3.15
C PHE A 9 21.32 -0.60 -1.90
N LEU A 10 21.89 -1.81 -2.02
CA LEU A 10 21.98 -2.76 -0.90
C LEU A 10 22.79 -2.20 0.27
N GLU A 11 23.94 -1.61 0.01
CA GLU A 11 24.82 -1.06 1.06
C GLU A 11 24.20 0.17 1.69
N ASN A 12 23.71 1.11 0.86
CA ASN A 12 23.07 2.33 1.33
C ASN A 12 21.82 2.03 2.16
N PHE A 13 21.02 1.06 1.73
CA PHE A 13 19.83 0.64 2.47
C PHE A 13 20.19 -0.05 3.79
N ARG A 14 21.23 -0.91 3.83
CA ARG A 14 21.74 -1.47 5.08
C ARG A 14 22.19 -0.39 6.06
N ASN A 15 22.88 0.64 5.56
CA ASN A 15 23.35 1.77 6.37
C ASN A 15 22.19 2.59 6.93
N GLU A 16 21.16 2.86 6.12
CA GLU A 16 19.94 3.53 6.58
C GLU A 16 19.18 2.74 7.65
N LEU A 17 19.27 1.40 7.63
CA LEU A 17 18.66 0.52 8.62
C LEU A 17 19.62 0.04 9.72
N ALA A 18 20.80 0.65 9.83
CA ALA A 18 21.78 0.27 10.86
C ALA A 18 21.23 0.53 12.27
N ASN A 19 20.58 1.68 12.46
CA ASN A 19 19.77 1.98 13.64
C ASN A 19 18.28 1.81 13.28
N PHE A 20 17.58 0.95 14.01
CA PHE A 20 16.19 0.60 13.70
C PHE A 20 15.25 0.90 14.89
N PRO A 21 14.94 2.18 15.17
CA PRO A 21 14.06 2.57 16.27
C PRO A 21 12.56 2.52 15.88
N TYR A 22 12.21 1.88 14.77
CA TYR A 22 10.88 1.97 14.17
C TYR A 22 9.93 0.92 14.73
N LYS A 23 8.66 1.27 14.88
CA LYS A 23 7.58 0.35 15.30
C LYS A 23 6.55 0.10 14.21
N TYR A 24 6.49 0.97 13.21
CA TYR A 24 5.53 0.91 12.12
C TYR A 24 6.25 1.09 10.79
N ILE A 25 5.98 0.22 9.83
CA ILE A 25 6.67 0.19 8.55
C ILE A 25 5.65 0.20 7.41
N TYR A 26 5.84 1.13 6.48
CA TYR A 26 5.09 1.20 5.24
C TYR A 26 6.06 1.20 4.06
N VAL A 27 5.88 0.25 3.15
CA VAL A 27 6.62 0.16 1.90
C VAL A 27 5.66 0.40 0.75
N SER A 28 5.97 1.35 -0.11
CA SER A 28 5.23 1.68 -1.32
C SER A 28 6.06 1.41 -2.56
N ILE A 29 5.54 0.62 -3.48
CA ILE A 29 6.23 0.19 -4.70
C ILE A 29 5.44 0.69 -5.92
N GLY A 30 6.02 1.58 -6.73
CA GLY A 30 5.40 2.12 -7.94
C GLY A 30 4.50 3.34 -7.71
N SER A 31 4.72 4.12 -6.65
CA SER A 31 3.84 5.23 -6.23
C SER A 31 4.25 6.63 -6.71
N LYS A 32 4.77 6.78 -7.93
CA LYS A 32 5.24 8.07 -8.42
C LYS A 32 4.12 9.10 -8.66
N PHE A 33 4.37 10.33 -8.20
CA PHE A 33 3.58 11.49 -8.58
C PHE A 33 4.02 12.01 -9.96
N ASN A 34 3.24 11.72 -11.00
CA ASN A 34 3.53 12.17 -12.38
C ASN A 34 2.65 13.35 -12.84
N GLN A 35 1.42 13.44 -12.35
CA GLN A 35 0.42 14.40 -12.83
C GLN A 35 -0.67 14.63 -11.78
N GLU A 36 -1.21 15.85 -11.71
CA GLU A 36 -2.23 16.20 -10.69
C GLU A 36 -3.60 15.56 -10.97
N TYR A 37 -3.96 15.43 -12.25
CA TYR A 37 -5.22 14.83 -12.69
C TYR A 37 -4.98 13.73 -13.71
N ILE A 38 -5.87 12.76 -13.74
CA ILE A 38 -5.88 11.64 -14.67
C ILE A 38 -7.27 11.46 -15.27
N GLN A 39 -7.35 10.82 -16.44
CA GLN A 39 -8.63 10.50 -17.07
C GLN A 39 -9.01 9.05 -16.78
N ILE A 40 -10.04 8.82 -15.97
CA ILE A 40 -10.62 7.49 -15.73
C ILE A 40 -12.00 7.45 -16.37
N ASN A 41 -12.19 6.59 -17.37
CA ASN A 41 -13.47 6.43 -18.07
C ASN A 41 -14.05 7.78 -18.59
N GLY A 42 -13.17 8.66 -19.10
CA GLY A 42 -13.54 9.98 -19.61
C GLY A 42 -13.84 11.04 -18.54
N VAL A 43 -13.62 10.74 -17.26
CA VAL A 43 -13.77 11.69 -16.17
C VAL A 43 -12.39 12.10 -15.64
N SER A 44 -12.19 13.41 -15.48
CA SER A 44 -11.01 13.97 -14.83
C SER A 44 -11.08 13.69 -13.33
N GLU A 45 -10.19 12.85 -12.83
CA GLU A 45 -10.06 12.50 -11.43
C GLU A 45 -8.74 13.02 -10.88
N LYS A 46 -8.74 13.53 -9.64
CA LYS A 46 -7.49 13.91 -8.98
C LYS A 46 -6.66 12.66 -8.71
N THR A 47 -5.36 12.73 -8.98
CA THR A 47 -4.46 11.62 -8.68
C THR A 47 -4.46 11.28 -7.19
N ASN A 48 -4.35 9.99 -6.88
CA ASN A 48 -4.15 9.50 -5.52
C ASN A 48 -2.66 9.29 -5.22
N ALA A 49 -1.73 9.57 -6.14
CA ALA A 49 -0.29 9.31 -5.97
C ALA A 49 0.26 9.83 -4.62
N ASN A 50 -0.20 10.99 -4.18
CA ASN A 50 0.10 11.55 -2.86
C ASN A 50 -0.24 10.61 -1.69
N VAL A 51 -1.40 9.96 -1.74
CA VAL A 51 -1.82 8.98 -0.72
C VAL A 51 -1.29 7.58 -0.99
N GLN A 52 -0.69 7.33 -2.16
CA GLN A 52 0.09 6.11 -2.40
C GLN A 52 1.45 6.20 -1.69
N VAL A 53 2.11 7.36 -1.73
CA VAL A 53 3.37 7.62 -1.00
C VAL A 53 3.11 7.77 0.50
N LEU A 54 2.13 8.61 0.88
CA LEU A 54 1.77 8.91 2.27
C LEU A 54 0.27 8.67 2.52
N PRO A 55 -0.17 7.41 2.68
CA PRO A 55 -1.53 7.10 3.08
C PRO A 55 -1.94 7.84 4.34
N LYS A 56 -3.22 8.24 4.43
CA LYS A 56 -3.72 9.03 5.57
C LYS A 56 -3.78 8.27 6.89
N PHE A 57 -3.58 6.94 6.87
CA PHE A 57 -3.42 6.13 8.06
C PHE A 57 -2.01 6.20 8.67
N LEU A 58 -1.02 6.75 7.95
CA LEU A 58 0.33 6.98 8.48
C LEU A 58 0.36 8.17 9.43
N LYS A 59 0.06 7.92 10.71
CA LYS A 59 0.03 8.95 11.77
C LYS A 59 0.78 8.58 13.04
N LYS A 60 1.36 7.38 13.11
CA LYS A 60 2.10 6.94 14.30
C LYS A 60 3.43 7.68 14.41
N ASN A 61 4.05 7.61 15.59
CA ASN A 61 5.45 7.98 15.76
C ASN A 61 6.34 6.78 15.41
N GLU A 62 7.65 7.02 15.23
CA GLU A 62 8.62 5.94 14.99
C GLU A 62 8.28 5.12 13.75
N GLN A 63 7.91 5.80 12.65
CA GLN A 63 7.56 5.15 11.39
C GLN A 63 8.74 5.11 10.44
N LEU A 64 8.88 4.01 9.71
CA LEU A 64 9.73 3.90 8.55
C LEU A 64 8.85 3.85 7.29
N ILE A 65 9.01 4.86 6.43
CA ILE A 65 8.27 5.01 5.20
C ILE A 65 9.24 4.81 4.05
N ILE A 66 9.08 3.73 3.28
CA ILE A 66 9.96 3.42 2.15
C ILE A 66 9.17 3.58 0.86
N MET A 67 9.59 4.49 -0.01
CA MET A 67 9.04 4.67 -1.35
C MET A 67 10.03 4.11 -2.37
N ILE A 68 9.55 3.25 -3.27
CA ILE A 68 10.36 2.64 -4.32
C ILE A 68 9.71 2.92 -5.66
N ASP A 69 10.37 3.72 -6.50
CA ASP A 69 9.96 3.97 -7.88
C ASP A 69 11.11 4.59 -8.68
N ARG A 70 10.97 4.65 -10.01
CA ARG A 70 11.91 5.36 -10.88
C ARG A 70 11.46 6.81 -11.11
N ILE A 71 12.19 7.73 -10.50
CA ILE A 71 12.04 9.18 -10.68
C ILE A 71 13.19 9.68 -11.56
N SER A 72 12.86 10.04 -12.80
CA SER A 72 13.85 10.40 -13.83
C SER A 72 14.35 11.84 -13.76
N SER A 73 13.51 12.80 -13.38
CA SER A 73 13.88 14.22 -13.34
C SER A 73 14.30 14.67 -11.94
N GLU A 74 15.29 15.55 -11.89
CA GLU A 74 15.77 16.13 -10.63
C GLU A 74 14.70 16.94 -9.92
N GLU A 75 13.96 17.76 -10.67
CA GLU A 75 12.81 18.52 -10.16
C GLU A 75 11.79 17.60 -9.47
N SER A 76 11.39 16.50 -10.13
CA SER A 76 10.45 15.56 -9.53
C SER A 76 11.02 14.90 -8.27
N ARG A 77 12.33 14.63 -8.20
CA ARG A 77 12.96 14.10 -6.96
C ARG A 77 12.84 15.11 -5.82
N LEU A 78 13.15 16.38 -6.09
CA LEU A 78 13.03 17.45 -5.09
C LEU A 78 11.58 17.64 -4.64
N ASP A 79 10.62 17.60 -5.57
CA ASP A 79 9.19 17.70 -5.24
C ASP A 79 8.74 16.58 -4.31
N HIS A 80 9.15 15.33 -4.56
CA HIS A 80 8.83 14.22 -3.66
C HIS A 80 9.45 14.40 -2.28
N ILE A 81 10.73 14.79 -2.21
CA ILE A 81 11.43 15.02 -0.94
C ILE A 81 10.74 16.14 -0.14
N ASN A 82 10.41 17.26 -0.79
CA ASN A 82 9.74 18.40 -0.16
C ASN A 82 8.33 18.01 0.32
N TYR A 83 7.55 17.36 -0.55
CA TYR A 83 6.21 16.89 -0.22
C TYR A 83 6.19 16.01 1.03
N ILE A 84 7.16 15.10 1.15
CA ILE A 84 7.30 14.18 2.27
C ILE A 84 7.76 14.92 3.53
N ASN A 85 8.82 15.72 3.45
CA ASN A 85 9.36 16.43 4.60
C ASN A 85 8.35 17.40 5.24
N GLU A 86 7.45 17.99 4.45
CA GLU A 86 6.37 18.86 4.96
C GLU A 86 5.27 18.11 5.74
N ARG A 87 5.15 16.79 5.58
CA ARG A 87 3.98 16.01 6.04
C ARG A 87 4.32 14.88 6.99
N VAL A 88 5.57 14.42 6.99
CA VAL A 88 6.05 13.37 7.87
C VAL A 88 6.53 13.99 9.18
N LYS A 89 6.27 13.28 10.29
CA LYS A 89 6.69 13.72 11.62
C LYS A 89 8.19 13.55 11.80
N GLU A 90 8.80 14.41 12.62
CA GLU A 90 10.23 14.32 12.96
C GLU A 90 10.67 12.98 13.54
N SER A 91 9.78 12.29 14.25
CA SER A 91 10.03 10.94 14.80
C SER A 91 9.99 9.82 13.76
N SER A 92 9.74 10.14 12.48
CA SER A 92 9.63 9.18 11.39
C SER A 92 10.74 9.37 10.37
N ARG A 93 11.16 8.28 9.73
CA ARG A 93 12.14 8.27 8.65
C ARG A 93 11.45 7.97 7.34
N CYS A 94 11.80 8.71 6.30
CA CYS A 94 11.46 8.32 4.93
C CYS A 94 12.72 7.97 4.13
N ILE A 95 12.63 6.91 3.33
CA ILE A 95 13.66 6.48 2.39
C ILE A 95 13.02 6.38 1.01
N ILE A 96 13.53 7.14 0.06
CA ILE A 96 13.17 7.02 -1.36
C ILE A 96 14.26 6.19 -2.03
N ILE A 97 13.90 5.06 -2.61
CA ILE A 97 14.78 4.22 -3.42
C ILE A 97 14.43 4.45 -4.89
N ASN A 98 15.25 5.24 -5.58
CA ASN A 98 15.05 5.63 -6.96
C ASN A 98 15.63 4.58 -7.93
N THR A 99 14.88 3.49 -8.15
CA THR A 99 15.33 2.39 -8.99
C THR A 99 14.19 1.72 -9.74
N TYR A 100 14.54 0.91 -10.74
CA TYR A 100 13.61 -0.01 -11.37
C TYR A 100 13.41 -1.24 -10.49
N VAL A 101 12.16 -1.59 -10.25
CA VAL A 101 11.78 -2.77 -9.48
C VAL A 101 11.76 -3.97 -10.41
N ASN A 102 12.46 -5.03 -10.03
CA ASN A 102 12.46 -6.33 -10.68
C ASN A 102 12.65 -7.42 -9.62
N ALA A 103 12.62 -8.70 -10.02
CA ALA A 103 12.79 -9.81 -9.09
C ALA A 103 14.08 -9.74 -8.26
N ILE A 104 15.22 -9.44 -8.89
CA ILE A 104 16.53 -9.37 -8.22
C ILE A 104 16.54 -8.26 -7.15
N PHE A 105 15.96 -7.10 -7.48
CA PHE A 105 15.82 -6.01 -6.53
C PHE A 105 14.94 -6.41 -5.35
N ILE A 106 13.80 -7.08 -5.61
CA ILE A 106 12.87 -7.53 -4.57
C ILE A 106 13.58 -8.49 -3.61
N ASP A 107 14.32 -9.46 -4.13
CA ASP A 107 15.07 -10.42 -3.31
C ASP A 107 16.06 -9.69 -2.39
N GLY A 108 16.92 -8.85 -2.97
CA GLY A 108 17.92 -8.10 -2.20
C GLY A 108 17.32 -7.08 -1.22
N PHE A 109 16.17 -6.48 -1.53
CA PHE A 109 15.45 -5.58 -0.64
C PHE A 109 14.90 -6.32 0.59
N PHE A 110 14.25 -7.47 0.39
CA PHE A 110 13.67 -8.24 1.50
C PHE A 110 14.70 -9.05 2.28
N ASP A 111 15.82 -9.46 1.67
CA ASP A 111 17.01 -10.00 2.34
C ASP A 111 17.55 -9.04 3.42
N ILE A 112 17.34 -7.73 3.25
CA ILE A 112 17.75 -6.70 4.20
C ILE A 112 16.61 -6.39 5.17
N LEU A 113 15.41 -6.12 4.65
CA LEU A 113 14.32 -5.58 5.45
C LEU A 113 13.72 -6.63 6.41
N LEU A 114 13.37 -7.83 5.94
CA LEU A 114 12.62 -8.78 6.77
C LEU A 114 13.39 -9.26 8.00
N PRO A 115 14.71 -9.58 7.91
CA PRO A 115 15.50 -9.88 9.10
C PRO A 115 15.47 -8.74 10.12
N LYS A 116 15.60 -7.48 9.66
CA LYS A 116 15.49 -6.31 10.54
C LYS A 116 14.13 -6.22 11.23
N LEU A 117 13.04 -6.47 10.51
CA LEU A 117 11.70 -6.49 11.12
C LEU A 117 11.58 -7.58 12.18
N PHE A 118 12.10 -8.77 11.89
CA PHE A 118 12.05 -9.93 12.78
C PHE A 118 12.87 -9.72 14.06
N ASP A 119 14.13 -9.31 13.91
CA ASP A 119 15.06 -9.07 15.02
C ASP A 119 14.57 -7.98 15.99
N HIS A 120 13.76 -7.05 15.48
CA HIS A 120 13.15 -5.96 16.24
C HIS A 120 11.69 -6.22 16.63
N TYR A 121 11.19 -7.46 16.48
CA TYR A 121 9.85 -7.90 16.88
C TYR A 121 8.71 -7.04 16.32
N ILE A 122 8.83 -6.61 15.06
CA ILE A 122 7.79 -5.85 14.40
C ILE A 122 6.56 -6.73 14.20
N SER A 123 5.42 -6.32 14.78
CA SER A 123 4.17 -7.03 14.54
C SER A 123 3.78 -6.96 13.07
N PRO A 124 3.28 -8.05 12.45
CA PRO A 124 2.70 -8.02 11.11
C PRO A 124 1.58 -6.97 10.95
N ASN A 125 0.84 -6.67 12.03
CA ASN A 125 -0.19 -5.62 12.04
C ASN A 125 0.37 -4.19 11.93
N ASN A 126 1.68 -4.03 12.13
CA ASN A 126 2.40 -2.77 12.03
C ASN A 126 3.25 -2.68 10.75
N PHE A 127 3.12 -3.65 9.84
CA PHE A 127 3.89 -3.71 8.60
C PHE A 127 2.98 -3.84 7.38
N VAL A 128 3.17 -2.95 6.40
CA VAL A 128 2.43 -2.93 5.14
C VAL A 128 3.40 -2.79 3.97
N ILE A 129 3.24 -3.65 2.97
CA ILE A 129 3.84 -3.54 1.65
C ILE A 129 2.71 -3.29 0.66
N ALA A 130 2.72 -2.18 -0.05
CA ALA A 130 1.71 -1.82 -1.03
C ALA A 130 2.34 -1.66 -2.41
N THR A 131 1.82 -2.38 -3.41
CA THR A 131 2.22 -2.18 -4.82
C THR A 131 1.15 -1.42 -5.59
N PHE A 132 1.60 -0.43 -6.37
CA PHE A 132 0.79 0.44 -7.21
C PHE A 132 1.07 0.24 -8.71
N LEU A 133 1.65 -0.91 -9.06
CA LEU A 133 1.96 -1.32 -10.42
C LEU A 133 0.69 -1.72 -11.17
N LYS A 134 -0.09 -0.73 -11.59
CA LYS A 134 -1.27 -0.90 -12.45
C LYS A 134 -1.16 0.08 -13.61
N PHE A 135 -1.75 -0.29 -14.74
CA PHE A 135 -1.67 0.49 -15.97
C PHE A 135 -3.04 1.06 -16.31
N ILE A 136 -3.08 2.35 -16.68
CA ILE A 136 -4.32 3.06 -17.04
C ILE A 136 -4.87 2.57 -18.38
N ASN A 137 -3.95 2.23 -19.28
CA ASN A 137 -4.25 1.65 -20.58
C ASN A 137 -3.97 0.14 -20.53
N ALA A 138 -4.40 -0.58 -21.56
CA ALA A 138 -4.04 -1.98 -21.73
C ALA A 138 -2.51 -2.14 -21.73
N PRO A 139 -1.92 -2.83 -20.73
CA PRO A 139 -0.48 -2.97 -20.66
C PRO A 139 0.04 -3.84 -21.80
N ASN A 140 1.25 -3.51 -22.28
CA ASN A 140 1.97 -4.38 -23.20
C ASN A 140 2.43 -5.67 -22.48
N GLU A 141 3.02 -6.60 -23.22
CA GLU A 141 3.45 -7.89 -22.65
C GLU A 141 4.54 -7.74 -21.59
N LEU A 142 5.51 -6.84 -21.81
CA LEU A 142 6.60 -6.59 -20.86
C LEU A 142 6.07 -6.00 -19.55
N GLU A 143 5.13 -5.07 -19.64
CA GLU A 143 4.45 -4.45 -18.49
C GLU A 143 3.67 -5.49 -17.68
N ARG A 144 2.87 -6.34 -18.35
CA ARG A 144 2.14 -7.44 -17.69
C ARG A 144 3.08 -8.44 -17.02
N ASN A 145 4.12 -8.85 -17.72
CA ASN A 145 5.09 -9.79 -17.17
C ASN A 145 5.82 -9.19 -15.97
N SER A 146 6.19 -7.91 -16.04
CA SER A 146 6.85 -7.21 -14.93
C SER A 146 5.96 -7.14 -13.69
N GLU A 147 4.69 -6.75 -13.87
CA GLU A 147 3.69 -6.73 -12.79
C GLU A 147 3.59 -8.12 -12.13
N ILE A 148 3.36 -9.17 -12.93
CA ILE A 148 3.19 -10.54 -12.42
C ILE A 148 4.45 -11.03 -11.69
N ILE A 149 5.64 -10.76 -12.24
CA ILE A 149 6.91 -11.19 -11.65
C ILE A 149 7.10 -10.52 -10.29
N ILE A 150 6.89 -9.20 -10.20
CA ILE A 150 7.09 -8.46 -8.95
C ILE A 150 6.14 -8.97 -7.87
N GLN A 151 4.85 -9.13 -8.18
CA GLN A 151 3.85 -9.63 -7.24
C GLN A 151 4.18 -11.04 -6.75
N LYS A 152 4.59 -11.93 -7.67
CA LYS A 152 5.01 -13.30 -7.32
C LYS A 152 6.28 -13.32 -6.48
N SER A 153 7.28 -12.51 -6.82
CA SER A 153 8.53 -12.42 -6.05
C SER A 153 8.25 -11.98 -4.63
N ILE A 154 7.50 -10.90 -4.41
CA ILE A 154 7.12 -10.43 -3.07
C ILE A 154 6.40 -11.54 -2.30
N TYR A 155 5.35 -12.11 -2.90
CA TYR A 155 4.56 -13.15 -2.26
C TYR A 155 5.37 -14.38 -1.86
N ASN A 156 6.20 -14.90 -2.78
CA ASN A 156 7.02 -16.08 -2.53
C ASN A 156 8.04 -15.80 -1.42
N TYR A 157 8.64 -14.60 -1.42
CA TYR A 157 9.61 -14.22 -0.40
C TYR A 157 8.98 -14.20 0.99
N LEU A 158 7.82 -13.54 1.13
CA LEU A 158 7.08 -13.49 2.40
C LEU A 158 6.58 -14.87 2.85
N LYS A 159 6.21 -15.74 1.90
CA LYS A 159 5.77 -17.10 2.19
C LYS A 159 6.93 -17.99 2.70
N LEU A 160 8.15 -17.78 2.21
CA LEU A 160 9.30 -18.58 2.64
C LEU A 160 9.96 -18.07 3.92
N PHE A 161 9.65 -16.84 4.33
CA PHE A 161 10.27 -16.20 5.48
C PHE A 161 9.57 -16.57 6.81
N GLN A 162 10.32 -17.17 7.74
CA GLN A 162 9.98 -17.37 9.16
C GLN A 162 8.51 -17.74 9.40
N ASP A 163 8.11 -18.96 9.04
CA ASP A 163 6.77 -19.51 9.25
C ASP A 163 5.63 -18.62 8.71
N GLU A 164 5.85 -17.98 7.56
CA GLU A 164 4.86 -17.13 6.88
C GLU A 164 4.39 -15.92 7.71
N ILE A 165 5.16 -15.49 8.72
CA ILE A 165 4.72 -14.47 9.71
C ILE A 165 4.26 -13.14 9.06
N TYR A 166 4.86 -12.75 7.94
CA TYR A 166 4.54 -11.52 7.21
C TYR A 166 3.74 -11.75 5.91
N ILE A 167 3.21 -12.96 5.67
CA ILE A 167 2.49 -13.28 4.42
C ILE A 167 1.29 -12.37 4.16
N ASN A 168 0.63 -11.91 5.23
CA ASN A 168 -0.53 -11.03 5.18
C ASN A 168 -0.17 -9.53 5.20
N CYS A 169 1.11 -9.16 5.06
CA CYS A 169 1.52 -7.76 5.00
C CYS A 169 1.54 -7.21 3.56
N PHE A 170 1.32 -8.04 2.53
CA PHE A 170 1.36 -7.63 1.13
C PHE A 170 -0.02 -7.25 0.59
N TYR A 171 -0.12 -6.01 0.10
CA TYR A 171 -1.31 -5.40 -0.45
C TYR A 171 -1.08 -4.92 -1.89
N GLU A 172 -2.15 -4.97 -2.67
CA GLU A 172 -2.20 -4.46 -4.03
C GLU A 172 -3.26 -3.39 -4.19
N TRP A 173 -2.95 -2.42 -5.05
CA TRP A 173 -3.88 -1.39 -5.43
C TRP A 173 -4.88 -1.88 -6.48
N PHE A 174 -6.15 -1.49 -6.36
CA PHE A 174 -7.20 -1.84 -7.33
C PHE A 174 -7.01 -1.21 -8.71
N GLY A 175 -6.07 -0.26 -8.85
CA GLY A 175 -5.79 0.41 -10.11
C GLY A 175 -6.81 1.49 -10.43
N TYR A 176 -6.95 1.77 -11.72
CA TYR A 176 -7.76 2.85 -12.27
C TYR A 176 -9.28 2.56 -12.27
N GLN A 177 -9.76 1.78 -11.29
CA GLN A 177 -11.18 1.55 -11.04
C GLN A 177 -11.74 2.71 -10.22
N LYS A 178 -12.61 3.54 -10.80
CA LYS A 178 -13.05 4.82 -10.21
C LYS A 178 -13.48 4.72 -8.74
N ILE A 179 -14.32 3.73 -8.40
CA ILE A 179 -14.83 3.57 -7.03
C ILE A 179 -13.77 3.00 -6.09
N LEU A 180 -12.97 2.06 -6.59
CA LEU A 180 -11.93 1.37 -5.81
C LEU A 180 -10.56 2.08 -5.82
N TYR A 181 -10.48 3.24 -6.49
CA TYR A 181 -9.25 3.97 -6.77
C TYR A 181 -8.44 4.30 -5.52
N ASN A 182 -9.07 4.45 -4.36
CA ASN A 182 -8.41 4.82 -3.11
C ASN A 182 -8.22 3.66 -2.13
N TYR A 183 -8.32 2.42 -2.61
CA TYR A 183 -8.29 1.22 -1.78
C TYR A 183 -7.18 0.27 -2.19
N LEU A 184 -6.66 -0.45 -1.20
CA LEU A 184 -5.79 -1.59 -1.39
C LEU A 184 -6.53 -2.86 -0.93
N TYR A 185 -6.12 -4.01 -1.43
CA TYR A 185 -6.56 -5.32 -0.93
C TYR A 185 -5.37 -6.19 -0.54
N ASN A 186 -5.53 -7.04 0.45
CA ASN A 186 -4.52 -8.04 0.81
C ASN A 186 -4.38 -9.09 -0.30
N TYR A 187 -3.19 -9.22 -0.87
CA TYR A 187 -2.94 -10.08 -2.03
C TYR A 187 -3.11 -11.57 -1.72
N HIS A 188 -2.58 -12.04 -0.58
CA HIS A 188 -2.67 -13.44 -0.17
C HIS A 188 -4.13 -13.84 0.07
N MET A 189 -4.86 -13.03 0.82
CA MET A 189 -6.24 -13.34 1.18
C MET A 189 -7.18 -13.25 -0.03
N LEU A 190 -6.97 -12.29 -0.94
CA LEU A 190 -7.74 -12.18 -2.17
C LEU A 190 -7.66 -13.49 -2.99
N LYS A 191 -6.45 -14.08 -3.11
CA LYS A 191 -6.26 -15.38 -3.77
C LYS A 191 -7.00 -16.51 -3.08
N LYS A 192 -7.05 -16.51 -1.74
CA LYS A 192 -7.73 -17.53 -0.95
C LYS A 192 -9.25 -17.49 -1.13
N TYR A 193 -9.84 -16.31 -1.28
CA TYR A 193 -11.29 -16.11 -1.37
C TYR A 193 -11.91 -16.31 -2.76
N GLN A 194 -11.12 -16.65 -3.79
CA GLN A 194 -11.62 -16.96 -5.14
C GLN A 194 -12.63 -15.93 -5.68
N ILE A 195 -12.26 -14.66 -5.59
CA ILE A 195 -13.19 -13.54 -5.82
C ILE A 195 -13.59 -13.45 -7.30
N SER A 196 -14.90 -13.38 -7.53
CA SER A 196 -15.48 -13.21 -8.86
C SER A 196 -15.65 -11.73 -9.22
N SER A 197 -15.87 -11.44 -10.51
CA SER A 197 -16.24 -10.11 -10.98
C SER A 197 -17.54 -9.59 -10.35
N ASN A 198 -18.49 -10.48 -10.05
CA ASN A 198 -19.75 -10.11 -9.39
C ASN A 198 -19.51 -9.59 -7.96
N HIS A 199 -18.58 -10.20 -7.23
CA HIS A 199 -18.22 -9.72 -5.90
C HIS A 199 -17.64 -8.30 -5.95
N LEU A 200 -16.77 -8.01 -6.91
CA LEU A 200 -16.20 -6.67 -7.08
C LEU A 200 -17.28 -5.63 -7.40
N TYR A 201 -18.23 -5.95 -8.29
CA TYR A 201 -19.35 -5.07 -8.59
C TYR A 201 -20.23 -4.77 -7.37
N GLU A 202 -20.51 -5.78 -6.54
CA GLU A 202 -21.27 -5.61 -5.31
C GLU A 202 -20.52 -4.71 -4.30
N ILE A 203 -19.20 -4.90 -4.16
CA ILE A 203 -18.34 -4.05 -3.33
C ILE A 203 -18.35 -2.60 -3.81
N GLU A 204 -18.22 -2.36 -5.12
CA GLU A 204 -18.31 -1.01 -5.67
C GLU A 204 -19.65 -0.35 -5.36
N THR A 205 -20.74 -1.11 -5.49
CA THR A 205 -22.09 -0.65 -5.14
C THR A 205 -22.19 -0.27 -3.67
N ILE A 206 -21.65 -1.10 -2.77
CA ILE A 206 -21.62 -0.85 -1.33
C ILE A 206 -20.79 0.40 -1.00
N ILE A 207 -19.56 0.49 -1.51
CA ILE A 207 -18.67 1.63 -1.27
C ILE A 207 -19.28 2.93 -1.81
N ASN A 208 -19.88 2.90 -3.00
CA ASN A 208 -20.51 4.08 -3.59
C ASN A 208 -21.69 4.58 -2.75
N ARG A 209 -22.58 3.66 -2.31
CA ARG A 209 -23.68 3.99 -1.38
C ARG A 209 -23.16 4.58 -0.08
N LEU A 210 -22.07 4.04 0.44
CA LEU A 210 -21.48 4.50 1.70
C LEU A 210 -20.70 5.81 1.53
N SER A 211 -20.28 6.18 0.33
CA SER A 211 -19.57 7.45 0.12
C SER A 211 -20.49 8.67 0.23
N GLY A 212 -21.80 8.50 -0.01
CA GLY A 212 -22.76 9.61 -0.16
C GLY A 212 -23.80 9.81 0.95
N GLY A 213 -23.84 8.99 2.01
CA GLY A 213 -24.93 9.04 2.99
C GLY A 213 -24.57 8.65 4.43
N THR A 214 -25.54 8.81 5.34
CA THR A 214 -25.46 8.37 6.75
C THR A 214 -26.19 7.06 7.01
N SER A 215 -26.76 6.44 5.97
CA SER A 215 -27.55 5.22 6.10
C SER A 215 -26.72 4.03 6.57
N THR A 216 -27.32 3.23 7.45
CA THR A 216 -26.80 1.94 7.88
C THR A 216 -27.27 0.87 6.89
N MET A 217 -26.34 0.00 6.47
CA MET A 217 -26.62 -1.13 5.59
C MET A 217 -26.57 -2.44 6.40
N VAL A 218 -27.48 -3.36 6.12
CA VAL A 218 -27.38 -4.74 6.61
C VAL A 218 -26.73 -5.57 5.51
N LEU A 219 -25.68 -6.32 5.86
CA LEU A 219 -24.94 -7.15 4.92
C LEU A 219 -24.87 -8.58 5.46
N GLN A 220 -25.37 -9.53 4.67
CA GLN A 220 -25.44 -10.95 5.03
C GLN A 220 -24.48 -11.82 4.19
N ASN A 221 -23.99 -11.29 3.07
CA ASN A 221 -23.08 -12.04 2.19
C ASN A 221 -21.69 -12.12 2.82
N GLN A 222 -21.32 -13.31 3.31
CA GLN A 222 -20.05 -13.54 4.00
C GLN A 222 -18.84 -13.31 3.09
N ASP A 223 -18.94 -13.62 1.80
CA ASP A 223 -17.83 -13.40 0.87
C ASP A 223 -17.54 -11.90 0.73
N ILE A 224 -18.58 -11.07 0.65
CA ILE A 224 -18.43 -9.62 0.60
C ILE A 224 -17.82 -9.08 1.90
N ILE A 225 -18.24 -9.62 3.06
CA ILE A 225 -17.62 -9.27 4.36
C ILE A 225 -16.14 -9.59 4.36
N ASN A 226 -15.79 -10.81 3.93
CA ASN A 226 -14.41 -11.27 3.88
C ASN A 226 -13.56 -10.37 2.98
N ILE A 227 -14.12 -9.89 1.86
CA ILE A 227 -13.42 -8.97 0.97
C ILE A 227 -13.27 -7.58 1.60
N LEU A 228 -14.34 -7.02 2.18
CA LEU A 228 -14.27 -5.74 2.88
C LEU A 228 -13.28 -5.76 4.07
N ASP A 229 -13.08 -6.92 4.69
CA ASP A 229 -12.14 -7.07 5.81
C ASP A 229 -10.67 -7.14 5.38
N ILE A 230 -10.41 -7.48 4.12
CA ILE A 230 -9.04 -7.47 3.57
C ILE A 230 -8.72 -6.21 2.78
N MET A 231 -9.70 -5.32 2.62
CA MET A 231 -9.53 -4.04 1.94
C MET A 231 -9.20 -2.93 2.94
N ILE A 232 -8.24 -2.09 2.58
CA ILE A 232 -7.81 -0.96 3.42
C ILE A 232 -7.87 0.35 2.62
N PRO A 233 -8.38 1.44 3.21
CA PRO A 233 -8.50 2.73 2.52
C PRO A 233 -7.26 3.61 2.71
N LEU A 234 -6.77 4.21 1.62
CA LEU A 234 -5.64 5.16 1.65
C LEU A 234 -6.03 6.55 2.19
N THR A 235 -7.32 6.89 2.14
CA THR A 235 -7.81 8.27 2.34
C THR A 235 -8.54 8.50 3.67
N ILE A 236 -8.67 7.47 4.51
CA ILE A 236 -9.27 7.62 5.84
C ILE A 236 -8.20 8.06 6.83
N LYS A 237 -8.44 9.19 7.49
CA LYS A 237 -7.56 9.69 8.55
C LYS A 237 -7.72 8.84 9.80
N LYS A 238 -6.59 8.55 10.46
CA LYS A 238 -6.52 7.83 11.73
C LYS A 238 -6.04 8.75 12.85
N SER A 239 -6.53 8.49 14.06
CA SER A 239 -5.93 9.01 15.29
C SER A 239 -4.70 8.18 15.67
N GLU A 240 -3.86 8.70 16.56
CA GLU A 240 -2.68 7.98 17.04
C GLU A 240 -3.02 6.74 17.88
N GLU A 241 -4.23 6.66 18.44
CA GLU A 241 -4.69 5.54 19.26
C GLU A 241 -5.30 4.42 18.42
N ASP A 242 -5.71 4.71 17.18
CA ASP A 242 -6.29 3.71 16.30
C ASP A 242 -5.28 2.62 15.92
N LYS A 243 -5.78 1.45 15.52
CA LYS A 243 -4.95 0.43 14.86
C LYS A 243 -4.21 1.03 13.67
N TYR A 244 -2.97 0.58 13.44
CA TYR A 244 -2.13 1.10 12.36
C TYR A 244 -2.81 0.97 10.99
N VAL A 245 -3.39 -0.21 10.75
CA VAL A 245 -4.23 -0.51 9.60
C VAL A 245 -5.63 -0.88 10.10
N GLU A 246 -6.65 -0.38 9.43
CA GLU A 246 -8.04 -0.77 9.69
C GLU A 246 -8.70 -1.12 8.36
N SER A 247 -9.39 -2.26 8.34
CA SER A 247 -10.15 -2.70 7.18
C SER A 247 -11.38 -1.83 6.95
N ILE A 248 -11.91 -1.83 5.72
CA ILE A 248 -13.18 -1.16 5.42
C ILE A 248 -14.28 -1.74 6.30
N TYR A 249 -14.33 -3.07 6.44
CA TYR A 249 -15.30 -3.73 7.31
C TYR A 249 -15.24 -3.19 8.75
N SER A 250 -14.06 -3.21 9.37
CA SER A 250 -13.85 -2.69 10.73
C SER A 250 -14.24 -1.21 10.86
N TYR A 251 -13.89 -0.38 9.87
CA TYR A 251 -14.27 1.03 9.83
C TYR A 251 -15.78 1.23 9.81
N LEU A 252 -16.49 0.47 8.96
CA LEU A 252 -17.94 0.59 8.79
C LEU A 252 -18.71 0.13 10.03
N ILE A 253 -18.25 -0.95 10.68
CA ILE A 253 -18.81 -1.41 11.96
C ILE A 253 -18.60 -0.34 13.05
N LYS A 254 -17.37 0.19 13.19
CA LYS A 254 -17.06 1.25 14.16
C LYS A 254 -17.92 2.51 13.97
N LYS A 255 -18.24 2.84 12.72
CA LYS A 255 -19.11 3.98 12.36
C LYS A 255 -20.60 3.66 12.40
N LYS A 256 -21.01 2.45 12.81
CA LYS A 256 -22.41 1.98 12.81
C LYS A 256 -23.09 2.06 11.44
N ARG A 257 -22.29 1.94 10.38
CA ARG A 257 -22.74 2.00 8.98
C ARG A 257 -23.03 0.64 8.39
N LEU A 258 -22.55 -0.41 9.05
CA LEU A 258 -22.82 -1.79 8.71
C LEU A 258 -23.41 -2.47 9.95
N LEU A 259 -24.48 -3.24 9.75
CA LEU A 259 -25.01 -4.20 10.71
C LEU A 259 -24.84 -5.59 10.11
N TYR A 260 -24.31 -6.50 10.91
CA TYR A 260 -24.22 -7.92 10.58
C TYR A 260 -25.29 -8.66 11.37
N ILE A 261 -26.03 -9.54 10.68
CA ILE A 261 -27.06 -10.42 11.25
C ILE A 261 -26.71 -11.83 10.83
#